data_AF-A0AAW5DRN4-F1
#
_entry.id   AF-A0AAW5DRN4-F1
#
_cell.length_a   1.000
_cell.length_b   1.000
_cell.length_c   1.000
_cell.angle_alpha   90.00
_cell.angle_beta   90.00
_cell.angle_gamma   90.00
#
_symmetry.space_group_name_H-M   'P 1'
#
loop_
_entity.id
_entity.type
_entity.pdbx_description
1 polymer ?
#
loop_
_entity_poly.entity_id
_entity_poly.type
_entity_poly.pdbx_seq_one_letter_code
_entity_poly.pdbx_strand_id
1 'polypeptide(L)' 'MSDLLKSIDARTKLAGANKLEILLFSLGTDQRTGRKETFGINVFKVREV' A
#
# COMPACT_ATOMS: atom_id res chain seq x y z
N MET A 1 -19.42 26.35 -4.16
CA MET A 1 -19.43 25.30 -5.21
C MET A 1 -18.02 24.73 -5.36
N SER A 2 -17.41 24.23 -4.27
CA SER A 2 -15.94 24.15 -4.19
C SER A 2 -15.37 22.90 -3.53
N ASP A 3 -16.05 22.30 -2.56
CA ASP A 3 -15.43 21.22 -1.75
C ASP A 3 -15.87 19.82 -2.18
N LEU A 4 -17.09 19.69 -2.69
CA LEU A 4 -17.59 18.42 -3.24
C LEU A 4 -16.81 18.02 -4.51
N LEU A 5 -16.49 18.97 -5.38
CA LEU A 5 -15.73 18.69 -6.61
C LEU A 5 -14.26 18.37 -6.30
N LYS A 6 -13.66 18.98 -5.27
CA LYS A 6 -12.29 18.66 -4.84
C LYS A 6 -12.19 17.27 -4.23
N SER A 7 -13.17 16.85 -3.43
CA SER A 7 -13.19 15.50 -2.86
C SER A 7 -13.44 14.43 -3.93
N ILE A 8 -14.29 14.74 -4.91
CA ILE A 8 -14.52 13.89 -6.09
C ILE A 8 -13.26 13.79 -6.96
N ASP A 9 -12.53 14.89 -7.20
CA ASP A 9 -11.31 14.88 -8.01
C ASP A 9 -10.19 14.06 -7.36
N ALA A 10 -10.04 14.14 -6.03
CA ALA A 10 -9.06 13.33 -5.30
C ALA A 10 -9.36 11.82 -5.39
N ARG A 11 -10.64 11.43 -5.28
CA ARG A 11 -11.07 10.03 -5.43
C ARG A 11 -10.99 9.54 -6.88
N THR A 12 -11.26 10.42 -7.84
CA THR A 12 -11.22 10.10 -9.28
C THR A 12 -9.79 9.98 -9.81
N LYS A 13 -8.84 10.80 -9.34
CA LYS A 13 -7.41 10.66 -9.68
C LYS A 13 -6.80 9.36 -9.18
N LEU A 14 -7.21 8.87 -8.02
CA LEU A 14 -6.77 7.58 -7.48
C LEU A 14 -7.34 6.39 -8.26
N ALA A 15 -8.53 6.52 -8.85
CA ALA A 15 -9.11 5.50 -9.72
C ALA A 15 -8.50 5.50 -11.15
N GLY A 16 -8.01 6.66 -11.63
CA GLY A 16 -7.49 6.83 -12.99
C GLY A 16 -6.03 6.40 -13.22
N ALA A 17 -5.23 6.30 -12.15
CA ALA A 17 -3.87 5.79 -12.22
C ALA A 17 -3.75 4.64 -11.21
N ASN A 18 -3.98 3.42 -11.68
CA ASN A 18 -3.80 2.20 -10.89
C ASN A 18 -2.29 2.04 -10.57
N LYS A 19 -1.82 2.85 -9.62
CA LYS A 19 -0.43 2.95 -9.20
C LYS A 19 -0.23 1.91 -8.11
N LEU A 20 0.35 0.78 -8.50
CA LEU A 20 0.67 -0.29 -7.57
C LEU A 20 1.79 0.19 -6.64
N GLU A 21 1.42 0.55 -5.42
CA GLU A 21 2.37 0.87 -4.35
C GLU A 21 2.42 -0.32 -3.38
N ILE A 22 3.61 -0.92 -3.23
CA ILE A 22 3.86 -2.07 -2.35
C ILE A 22 4.91 -1.67 -1.31
N LEU A 23 4.61 -1.91 -0.03
CA LEU A 23 5.56 -1.86 1.07
C LEU A 23 6.23 -3.22 1.22
N LEU A 24 7.56 -3.25 1.10
CA LEU A 24 8.37 -4.44 1.34
C LEU A 24 8.90 -4.47 2.77
N PHE A 25 8.85 -5.65 3.40
CA PHE A 25 9.34 -5.86 4.77
C PHE A 25 9.79 -7.31 4.97
N SER A 26 10.47 -7.60 6.09
CA SER A 26 10.86 -8.97 6.47
C SER A 26 10.33 -9.31 7.86
N LEU A 27 9.92 -10.57 8.04
CA LEU A 27 9.43 -11.10 9.32
C LEU A 27 10.46 -12.07 9.92
N GLY A 28 11.53 -11.55 10.50
CA GLY A 28 12.57 -12.37 11.13
C GLY A 28 13.18 -13.42 10.19
N THR A 29 13.66 -14.52 10.76
CA THR A 29 14.24 -15.66 10.03
C THR A 29 13.36 -16.89 10.26
N ASP A 30 12.97 -17.57 9.19
CA ASP A 30 12.23 -18.82 9.26
C ASP A 30 13.05 -19.90 9.98
N GLN A 31 12.50 -20.48 11.04
CA GLN A 31 13.23 -21.40 11.92
C GLN A 31 13.50 -22.77 11.27
N ARG A 32 12.73 -23.16 10.25
CA ARG A 32 12.83 -24.48 9.60
C ARG A 32 13.81 -24.45 8.43
N THR A 33 13.88 -23.33 7.74
CA THR A 33 14.66 -23.16 6.51
C THR A 33 15.87 -22.26 6.71
N GLY A 34 15.92 -21.49 7.80
CA GLY A 34 16.98 -20.53 8.09
C GLY A 34 16.95 -19.28 7.20
N ARG A 35 15.88 -19.08 6.43
CA ARG A 35 15.80 -18.01 5.42
C ARG A 35 15.10 -16.77 5.97
N LYS A 36 15.59 -15.60 5.54
CA LYS A 36 14.91 -14.32 5.76
C LYS A 36 14.14 -13.98 4.49
N GLU A 37 12.82 -14.16 4.55
CA GLU A 37 11.93 -13.93 3.42
C GLU A 37 11.54 -12.44 3.34
N THR A 38 11.32 -11.97 2.11
CA THR A 38 10.81 -10.63 1.83
C THR A 38 9.33 -10.71 1.49
N PHE A 39 8.51 -9.99 2.25
CA PHE A 39 7.07 -9.90 2.08
C PHE A 39 6.69 -8.54 1.50
N GLY A 40 5.54 -8.49 0.83
CA GLY A 40 4.97 -7.26 0.30
C GLY A 40 3.52 -7.08 0.75
N ILE A 41 3.16 -5.87 1.18
CA ILE A 41 1.77 -5.47 1.42
C ILE A 41 1.43 -4.28 0.53
N ASN A 42 0.22 -4.27 -0.03
CA ASN A 42 -0.28 -3.10 -0.73
C ASN A 42 -0.38 -1.93 0.26
N VAL A 43 0.20 -0.77 -0.08
CA VAL A 43 0.25 0.40 0.81
C VAL A 43 -1.15 0.87 1.21
N PHE A 44 -2.16 0.75 0.35
CA PHE A 44 -3.56 1.09 0.66
C PHE A 44 -4.19 0.20 1.72
N LYS A 45 -3.57 -0.93 2.07
CA LYS A 45 -4.00 -1.82 3.17
C LYS A 45 -3.33 -1.51 4.50
N VAL A 46 -2.37 -0.57 4.56
CA VAL A 46 -1.64 -0.18 5.78
C VAL A 46 -2.38 0.95 6.49
N ARG A 47 -2.53 0.85 7.82
CA ARG A 47 -3.22 1.86 8.65
C ARG A 47 -2.27 2.88 9.30
N GLU A 48 -1.13 2.41 9.78
CA GLU A 48 -0.09 3.17 10.48
C GLU A 48 1.25 2.41 10.41
N VAL A 49 2.37 3.10 10.66
CA VAL A 49 3.74 2.55 10.69
C VAL A 49 4.49 3.00 11.92
#